data_AF-A0A7X9FRQ7-F1
#
_entry.id   AF-A0A7X9FRQ7-F1
#
_cell.length_a   1.000
_cell.length_b   1.000
_cell.length_c   1.000
_cell.angle_alpha   90.00
_cell.angle_beta   90.00
_cell.angle_gamma   90.00
#
_symmetry.space_group_name_H-M   'P 1'
#
loop_
_entity.id
_entity.type
_entity.pdbx_description
1 polymer ?
#
loop_
_entity_poly.entity_id
_entity_poly.type
_entity_poly.pdbx_seq_one_letter_code
_entity_poly.pdbx_strand_id
1 'polypeptide(L)'
;MQTIIILPNYSQSDEICVIYLENKEWKLTSYSQVVPRLKLPKGCGRGIPAPVLRVHSNLDFVLGQLVFRSDTKIALKSCNAGKDTTGRSVFLTAIVEGVDEANFHVDPECIKVVQHSDVYLMDDAQSQALEDALTRLNEPSDESVKALEKMWENAEANLQYSHFTSVSFEGVSYLPDSEKAIFDKKDSNARQTPVGMPKKKQQENGRVKKVYDKIIFIIFIIFIILMLVIVKIMQS
;
A
#
# COMPACT_ATOMS: atom_id res chain seq x y z
N MET A 1 16.30 -21.16 7.17
CA MET A 1 15.04 -20.42 6.92
C MET A 1 14.69 -19.68 8.19
N GLN A 2 14.59 -18.35 8.12
CA GLN A 2 14.20 -17.52 9.26
C GLN A 2 12.84 -16.89 8.93
N THR A 3 11.90 -16.99 9.87
CA THR A 3 10.57 -16.38 9.76
C THR A 3 10.44 -15.27 10.80
N ILE A 4 10.02 -14.10 10.34
CA ILE A 4 9.76 -12.91 11.15
C ILE A 4 8.35 -12.44 10.86
N ILE A 5 7.56 -12.21 11.92
CA ILE A 5 6.20 -11.68 11.85
C ILE A 5 6.22 -10.27 12.41
N ILE A 6 5.90 -9.29 11.57
CA ILE A 6 5.63 -7.92 12.01
C ILE A 6 4.18 -7.86 12.45
N LEU A 7 3.97 -7.49 13.71
CA LEU A 7 2.66 -7.43 14.31
C LEU A 7 1.90 -6.13 13.96
N PRO A 8 0.56 -6.17 13.91
CA PRO A 8 -0.26 -4.98 13.74
C PRO A 8 0.02 -3.89 14.79
N ASN A 9 0.12 -2.63 14.38
CA ASN A 9 0.31 -1.53 15.34
C ASN A 9 -1.04 -0.97 15.84
N TYR A 10 -1.79 -1.79 16.59
CA TYR A 10 -3.13 -1.43 17.09
C TYR A 10 -3.13 -0.19 17.99
N SER A 11 -2.08 0.01 18.78
CA SER A 11 -1.93 1.11 19.73
C SER A 11 -1.31 2.38 19.14
N GLN A 12 -0.84 2.34 17.88
CA GLN A 12 -0.05 3.40 17.26
C GLN A 12 1.23 3.73 18.04
N SER A 13 1.85 2.71 18.65
CA SER A 13 3.16 2.85 19.29
C SER A 13 4.22 3.22 18.25
N ASP A 14 5.17 4.09 18.63
CA ASP A 14 6.35 4.38 17.80
C ASP A 14 7.23 3.13 17.63
N GLU A 15 7.16 2.20 18.59
CA GLU A 15 7.86 0.93 18.56
C GLU A 15 6.91 -0.18 18.09
N ILE A 16 7.18 -0.70 16.90
CA ILE A 16 6.44 -1.83 16.30
C ILE A 16 6.98 -3.14 16.87
N CYS A 17 6.09 -4.04 17.29
CA CYS A 17 6.48 -5.36 17.77
C CYS A 17 6.64 -6.36 16.63
N VAL A 18 7.56 -7.32 16.82
CA VAL A 18 7.79 -8.42 15.91
C VAL A 18 7.93 -9.73 16.69
N ILE A 19 7.49 -10.84 16.09
CA ILE A 19 7.81 -12.18 16.54
C ILE A 19 8.86 -12.76 15.60
N TYR A 20 9.89 -13.40 16.13
CA TYR A 20 10.88 -14.09 15.31
C TYR A 20 11.22 -15.46 15.91
N LEU A 21 11.58 -16.40 15.05
CA LEU A 21 12.01 -17.73 15.45
C LEU A 21 13.53 -17.71 15.73
N GLU A 22 13.93 -18.00 16.96
CA GLU A 22 15.32 -18.11 17.37
C GLU A 22 15.51 -19.38 18.19
N ASN A 23 16.47 -20.23 17.81
CA ASN A 23 16.76 -21.49 18.50
C ASN A 23 15.53 -22.40 18.70
N LYS A 24 14.61 -22.43 17.72
CA LYS A 24 13.33 -23.16 17.75
C LYS A 24 12.28 -22.61 18.72
N GLU A 25 12.50 -21.42 19.27
CA GLU A 25 11.55 -20.74 20.14
C GLU A 25 11.09 -19.43 19.50
N TRP A 26 9.79 -19.16 19.59
CA TRP A 26 9.22 -17.89 19.17
C TRP A 26 9.47 -16.83 20.23
N LYS A 27 9.99 -15.67 19.81
CA LYS A 27 10.30 -14.56 20.70
C LYS A 27 9.63 -13.28 20.23
N LEU A 28 9.04 -12.56 21.17
CA LEU A 28 8.51 -11.21 20.95
C LEU A 28 9.59 -10.17 21.24
N THR A 29 9.76 -9.22 20.35
CA THR A 29 10.72 -8.12 20.47
C THR A 29 10.26 -6.93 19.62
N SER A 30 11.09 -5.91 19.46
CA SER A 30 10.79 -4.76 18.63
C SER A 30 11.43 -4.83 17.25
N TYR A 31 10.75 -4.20 16.29
CA TYR A 31 11.15 -4.11 14.90
C TYR A 31 12.57 -3.58 14.73
N SER A 32 12.94 -2.57 15.53
CA SER A 32 14.26 -1.92 15.50
C SER A 32 15.40 -2.85 15.92
N GLN A 33 15.12 -3.92 16.67
CA GLN A 33 16.15 -4.85 17.15
C GLN A 33 16.47 -5.97 16.16
N VAL A 34 15.48 -6.39 15.35
CA VAL A 34 15.60 -7.58 14.50
C VAL A 34 15.67 -7.24 13.01
N VAL A 35 14.79 -6.36 12.54
CA VAL A 35 14.57 -6.16 11.09
C VAL A 35 15.70 -5.39 10.38
N PRO A 36 16.47 -4.46 11.00
CA PRO A 36 17.58 -3.80 10.33
C PRO A 36 18.64 -4.75 9.75
N ARG A 37 18.74 -5.98 10.28
CA ARG A 37 19.65 -7.02 9.77
C ARG A 37 19.30 -7.49 8.36
N LEU A 38 18.01 -7.38 7.98
CA LEU A 38 17.51 -7.85 6.69
C LEU A 38 17.86 -6.91 5.53
N LYS A 39 18.30 -5.66 5.82
CA LYS A 39 18.67 -4.64 4.82
C LYS A 39 17.64 -4.47 3.69
N LEU A 40 16.36 -4.45 4.05
CA LEU A 40 15.27 -4.35 3.08
C LEU A 40 15.21 -2.96 2.43
N PRO A 41 14.74 -2.86 1.17
CA PRO A 41 14.45 -1.57 0.54
C PRO A 41 13.48 -0.71 1.37
N LYS A 42 13.60 0.61 1.23
CA LYS A 42 12.76 1.56 1.96
C LYS A 42 11.28 1.35 1.59
N GLY A 43 10.45 1.07 2.59
CA GLY A 43 9.01 0.86 2.40
C GLY A 43 8.59 -0.61 2.39
N CYS A 44 9.52 -1.55 2.26
CA CYS A 44 9.24 -2.97 2.47
C CYS A 44 8.79 -3.23 3.90
N GLY A 45 7.83 -4.14 4.07
CA GLY A 45 7.29 -4.49 5.39
C GLY A 45 6.40 -3.43 6.03
N ARG A 46 5.99 -2.37 5.30
CA ARG A 46 5.02 -1.37 5.79
C ARG A 46 3.55 -1.80 5.68
N GLY A 47 3.30 -3.06 5.31
CA GLY A 47 1.95 -3.57 5.08
C GLY A 47 1.34 -3.11 3.75
N ILE A 48 0.01 -3.14 3.68
CA ILE A 48 -0.74 -2.91 2.43
C ILE A 48 -1.12 -1.44 2.28
N PRO A 49 -0.85 -0.78 1.13
CA PRO A 49 -1.30 0.58 0.90
C PRO A 49 -2.84 0.70 0.89
N ALA A 50 -3.37 1.75 1.53
CA ALA A 50 -4.82 1.99 1.59
C ALA A 50 -5.55 2.04 0.23
N PRO A 51 -4.97 2.58 -0.87
CA PRO A 51 -5.61 2.53 -2.18
C PRO A 51 -5.84 1.10 -2.69
N VAL A 52 -4.93 0.18 -2.35
CA VAL A 52 -4.97 -1.22 -2.80
C VAL A 52 -6.07 -1.98 -2.08
N LEU A 53 -6.22 -1.74 -0.77
CA LEU A 53 -7.35 -2.26 0.02
C LEU A 53 -8.71 -1.88 -0.57
N ARG A 54 -8.83 -0.67 -1.12
CA ARG A 54 -10.09 -0.19 -1.70
C ARG A 54 -10.45 -0.93 -3.00
N VAL A 55 -9.46 -1.41 -3.74
CA VAL A 55 -9.66 -2.10 -5.03
C VAL A 55 -10.02 -3.57 -4.81
N HIS A 56 -9.34 -4.26 -3.89
CA HIS A 56 -9.45 -5.70 -3.70
C HIS A 56 -10.43 -6.13 -2.58
N SER A 57 -11.27 -5.20 -2.10
CA SER A 57 -12.14 -5.36 -0.93
C SER A 57 -11.37 -5.52 0.40
N ASN A 58 -12.02 -5.17 1.51
CA ASN A 58 -11.31 -4.82 2.74
C ASN A 58 -10.84 -6.02 3.60
N LEU A 59 -11.13 -7.28 3.26
CA LEU A 59 -10.98 -8.38 4.25
C LEU A 59 -10.23 -9.63 3.77
N ASP A 60 -10.28 -10.02 2.50
CA ASP A 60 -9.87 -11.39 2.09
C ASP A 60 -8.69 -11.45 1.12
N PHE A 61 -7.79 -10.47 1.19
CA PHE A 61 -6.66 -10.37 0.27
C PHE A 61 -5.30 -10.50 0.97
N VAL A 62 -4.41 -11.31 0.38
CA VAL A 62 -3.00 -11.47 0.77
C VAL A 62 -2.10 -11.00 -0.37
N LEU A 63 -1.21 -10.05 -0.06
CA LEU A 63 -0.23 -9.53 -0.99
C LEU A 63 1.15 -10.11 -0.74
N GLY A 64 1.92 -10.25 -1.80
CA GLY A 64 3.30 -10.72 -1.79
C GLY A 64 4.27 -9.63 -2.24
N GLN A 65 5.47 -9.68 -1.67
CA GLN A 65 6.66 -9.02 -2.20
C GLN A 65 7.81 -10.02 -2.20
N LEU A 66 8.69 -9.94 -3.19
CA LEU A 66 9.91 -10.73 -3.27
C LEU A 66 11.09 -9.79 -3.45
N VAL A 67 12.10 -9.91 -2.59
CA VAL A 67 13.34 -9.13 -2.64
C VAL A 67 14.49 -10.11 -2.89
N PHE A 68 15.25 -9.88 -3.95
CA PHE A 68 16.48 -10.60 -4.25
C PHE A 68 17.68 -9.84 -3.70
N ARG A 69 18.48 -10.52 -2.89
CA ARG A 69 19.80 -10.09 -2.45
C ARG A 69 20.86 -10.92 -3.15
N SER A 70 22.11 -10.48 -3.06
CA SER A 70 23.27 -11.17 -3.64
C SER A 70 23.43 -12.62 -3.17
N ASP A 71 22.95 -12.93 -1.96
CA ASP A 71 23.17 -14.19 -1.25
C ASP A 71 21.87 -14.90 -0.84
N THR A 72 20.71 -14.26 -0.98
CA THR A 72 19.44 -14.81 -0.49
C THR A 72 18.23 -14.19 -1.18
N LYS A 73 17.08 -14.87 -1.08
CA LYS A 73 15.77 -14.36 -1.46
C LYS A 73 14.96 -14.11 -0.19
N ILE A 74 14.24 -12.99 -0.15
CA ILE A 74 13.36 -12.64 0.96
C ILE A 74 11.94 -12.49 0.42
N ALA A 75 11.05 -13.35 0.89
CA ALA A 75 9.62 -13.27 0.58
C ALA A 75 8.89 -12.56 1.72
N LEU A 76 7.94 -11.69 1.37
CA LEU A 76 7.06 -11.02 2.29
C LEU A 76 5.61 -11.33 1.91
N LYS A 77 4.77 -11.67 2.88
CA LYS A 77 3.33 -11.76 2.72
C LYS A 77 2.65 -10.83 3.71
N SER A 78 1.64 -10.10 3.26
CA SER A 78 0.92 -9.14 4.11
C SER A 78 -0.59 -9.26 3.89
N CYS A 79 -1.36 -9.13 4.97
CA CYS A 79 -2.82 -9.11 4.95
C CYS A 79 -3.38 -8.07 5.93
N ASN A 80 -4.64 -7.67 5.74
CA ASN A 80 -5.34 -6.80 6.69
C ASN A 80 -5.59 -7.55 8.01
N ALA A 81 -5.29 -6.89 9.12
CA ALA A 81 -5.46 -7.40 10.48
C ALA A 81 -6.39 -6.51 11.31
N GLY A 82 -7.39 -5.88 10.68
CA GLY A 82 -8.36 -5.02 11.35
C GLY A 82 -7.95 -3.55 11.36
N LYS A 83 -8.29 -2.86 12.45
CA LYS A 83 -8.11 -1.40 12.59
C LYS A 83 -7.49 -1.03 13.92
N ASP A 84 -6.75 0.06 13.93
CA ASP A 84 -6.30 0.71 15.16
C ASP A 84 -7.45 1.48 15.85
N THR A 85 -7.14 2.06 17.01
CA THR A 85 -8.10 2.87 17.81
C THR A 85 -8.60 4.12 17.10
N THR A 86 -7.95 4.56 16.01
CA THR A 86 -8.35 5.71 15.19
C THR A 86 -9.14 5.30 13.94
N GLY A 87 -9.34 4.00 13.73
CA GLY A 87 -10.05 3.43 12.58
C GLY A 87 -9.19 3.24 11.33
N ARG A 88 -7.86 3.43 11.41
CA ARG A 88 -6.94 3.15 10.30
C ARG A 88 -6.66 1.66 10.21
N SER A 89 -6.53 1.14 8.99
CA SER A 89 -6.17 -0.25 8.76
C SER A 89 -4.76 -0.55 9.25
N VAL A 90 -4.61 -1.70 9.89
CA VAL A 90 -3.33 -2.26 10.32
C VAL A 90 -3.11 -3.64 9.70
N PHE A 91 -1.87 -4.10 9.68
CA PHE A 91 -1.47 -5.24 8.87
C PHE A 91 -0.63 -6.23 9.65
N LEU A 92 -0.87 -7.51 9.39
CA LEU A 92 0.05 -8.59 9.73
C LEU A 92 0.97 -8.80 8.54
N THR A 93 2.29 -8.86 8.76
CA THR A 93 3.26 -9.13 7.68
C THR A 93 4.23 -10.21 8.10
N ALA A 94 4.30 -11.30 7.33
CA ALA A 94 5.34 -12.31 7.46
C ALA A 94 6.48 -12.04 6.49
N ILE A 95 7.71 -12.24 6.97
CA ILE A 95 8.94 -12.15 6.21
C ILE A 95 9.66 -13.48 6.37
N VAL A 96 10.09 -14.07 5.26
CA VAL A 96 10.82 -15.34 5.26
C VAL A 96 12.06 -15.23 4.39
N GLU A 97 13.22 -15.55 4.97
CA GLU A 97 14.51 -15.59 4.28
C GLU A 97 14.86 -16.99 3.79
N GLY A 98 15.48 -17.06 2.60
CA GLY A 98 15.98 -18.30 2.00
C GLY A 98 14.85 -19.18 1.46
N VAL A 99 13.89 -18.56 0.80
CA VAL A 99 12.69 -19.22 0.26
C VAL A 99 12.84 -19.48 -1.22
N ASP A 100 12.55 -20.72 -1.64
CA ASP A 100 12.58 -21.14 -3.03
C ASP A 100 11.21 -21.14 -3.73
N GLU A 101 10.09 -21.02 -3.00
CA GLU A 101 8.72 -20.91 -3.58
C GLU A 101 7.75 -20.05 -2.74
N ALA A 102 6.70 -19.49 -3.36
CA ALA A 102 5.71 -18.60 -2.74
C ALA A 102 4.82 -19.23 -1.62
N ASN A 103 5.03 -20.50 -1.27
CA ASN A 103 4.14 -21.29 -0.41
C ASN A 103 4.70 -21.52 1.00
N PHE A 104 5.28 -20.49 1.62
CA PHE A 104 5.65 -20.61 3.03
C PHE A 104 4.42 -20.48 3.96
N HIS A 105 4.45 -21.28 5.03
CA HIS A 105 3.45 -21.36 6.10
C HIS A 105 4.03 -20.75 7.39
N VAL A 106 3.21 -20.02 8.14
CA VAL A 106 3.54 -19.45 9.45
C VAL A 106 2.89 -20.31 10.54
N ASP A 107 3.71 -20.83 11.43
CA ASP A 107 3.24 -21.63 12.57
C ASP A 107 2.27 -20.84 13.46
N PRO A 108 1.00 -21.28 13.63
CA PRO A 108 0.03 -20.62 14.48
C PRO A 108 0.48 -20.46 15.94
N GLU A 109 1.36 -21.34 16.42
CA GLU A 109 1.91 -21.28 17.78
C GLU A 109 2.69 -19.99 18.05
N CYS A 110 3.15 -19.29 17.00
CA CYS A 110 3.84 -18.01 17.18
C CYS A 110 2.97 -16.96 17.89
N ILE A 111 1.64 -16.99 17.72
CA ILE A 111 0.72 -16.03 18.34
C ILE A 111 0.54 -16.29 19.84
N LYS A 112 0.84 -17.49 20.35
CA LYS A 112 0.78 -17.76 21.80
C LYS A 112 1.73 -16.86 22.59
N VAL A 113 2.84 -16.43 21.98
CA VAL A 113 3.78 -15.48 22.60
C VAL A 113 3.15 -14.09 22.75
N VAL A 114 2.20 -13.73 21.89
CA VAL A 114 1.50 -12.44 21.92
C VAL A 114 0.40 -12.44 22.98
N GLN A 115 -0.41 -13.51 23.03
CA GLN A 115 -1.55 -13.64 23.95
C GLN A 115 -1.16 -13.49 25.44
N HIS A 116 0.10 -13.75 25.78
CA HIS A 116 0.62 -13.69 27.16
C HIS A 116 1.58 -12.52 27.39
N SER A 117 1.66 -11.55 26.46
CA SER A 117 2.62 -10.45 26.54
C SER A 117 2.02 -9.17 27.09
N ASP A 118 2.64 -8.61 28.13
CA ASP A 118 2.30 -7.29 28.67
C ASP A 118 2.72 -6.13 27.75
N VAL A 119 3.60 -6.39 26.78
CA VAL A 119 4.16 -5.36 25.89
C VAL A 119 3.30 -5.15 24.65
N TYR A 120 2.53 -6.17 24.26
CA TYR A 120 1.64 -6.11 23.10
C TYR A 120 0.19 -6.25 23.56
N LEU A 121 -0.40 -5.11 23.90
CA LEU A 121 -1.76 -5.04 24.42
C LEU A 121 -2.77 -4.96 23.27
N MET A 122 -3.79 -5.81 23.33
CA MET A 122 -4.90 -5.81 22.40
C MET A 122 -6.19 -6.22 23.11
N ASP A 123 -7.33 -5.72 22.63
CA ASP A 123 -8.65 -6.18 23.10
C ASP A 123 -9.08 -7.48 22.40
N ASP A 124 -10.19 -8.08 22.86
CA ASP A 124 -10.71 -9.34 22.31
C ASP A 124 -10.99 -9.25 20.80
N ALA A 125 -11.47 -8.10 20.32
CA ALA A 125 -11.77 -7.90 18.90
C ALA A 125 -10.50 -7.84 18.06
N GLN A 126 -9.44 -7.20 18.57
CA GLN A 126 -8.12 -7.15 17.94
C GLN A 126 -7.40 -8.50 18.00
N SER A 127 -7.59 -9.27 19.07
CA SER A 127 -7.09 -10.65 19.17
C SER A 127 -7.73 -11.53 18.10
N GLN A 128 -9.06 -11.50 17.98
CA GLN A 128 -9.77 -12.23 16.92
C GLN A 128 -9.30 -11.79 15.52
N ALA A 129 -9.17 -10.48 15.29
CA ALA A 129 -8.72 -9.95 14.00
C ALA A 129 -7.29 -10.42 13.64
N LEU A 130 -6.42 -10.59 14.63
CA LEU A 130 -5.07 -11.11 14.45
C LEU A 130 -5.07 -12.61 14.11
N GLU A 131 -5.87 -13.40 14.80
CA GLU A 131 -6.04 -14.84 14.52
C GLU A 131 -6.62 -15.08 13.11
N ASP A 132 -7.64 -14.31 12.73
CA ASP A 132 -8.22 -14.34 11.39
C ASP A 132 -7.19 -13.95 10.33
N ALA A 133 -6.36 -12.93 10.62
CA ALA A 133 -5.31 -12.49 9.71
C ALA A 133 -4.23 -13.55 9.52
N LEU A 134 -3.83 -14.23 10.59
CA LEU A 134 -2.88 -15.34 10.51
C LEU A 134 -3.44 -16.50 9.68
N THR A 135 -4.71 -16.84 9.89
CA THR A 135 -5.41 -17.87 9.12
C THR A 135 -5.41 -17.50 7.64
N ARG A 136 -5.84 -16.27 7.29
CA ARG A 136 -5.80 -15.77 5.91
C ARG A 136 -4.40 -15.78 5.30
N LEU A 137 -3.37 -15.50 6.09
CA LEU A 137 -1.99 -15.47 5.60
C LEU A 137 -1.51 -16.86 5.16
N ASN A 138 -1.94 -17.90 5.89
CA ASN A 138 -1.64 -19.30 5.61
C ASN A 138 -2.59 -19.92 4.58
N GLU A 139 -3.83 -19.45 4.54
CA GLU A 139 -4.91 -19.90 3.66
C GLU A 139 -5.42 -18.71 2.83
N PRO A 140 -4.59 -18.19 1.90
CA PRO A 140 -4.98 -17.07 1.04
C PRO A 140 -6.14 -17.45 0.11
N SER A 141 -6.96 -16.46 -0.25
CA SER A 141 -8.03 -16.63 -1.25
C SER A 141 -7.47 -16.99 -2.63
N ASP A 142 -8.28 -17.62 -3.48
CA ASP A 142 -7.91 -18.00 -4.85
C ASP A 142 -7.34 -16.83 -5.68
N GLU A 143 -7.88 -15.62 -5.49
CA GLU A 143 -7.38 -14.40 -6.15
C GLU A 143 -5.97 -14.07 -5.68
N SER A 144 -5.73 -14.16 -4.37
CA SER A 144 -4.43 -13.91 -3.76
C SER A 144 -3.41 -14.96 -4.20
N VAL A 145 -3.80 -16.24 -4.24
CA VAL A 145 -2.97 -17.35 -4.73
C VAL A 145 -2.52 -17.07 -6.16
N LYS A 146 -3.45 -16.79 -7.08
CA LYS A 146 -3.14 -16.48 -8.48
C LYS A 146 -2.21 -15.28 -8.63
N ALA A 147 -2.39 -14.24 -7.80
CA ALA A 147 -1.52 -13.06 -7.81
C ALA A 147 -0.10 -13.39 -7.32
N LEU A 148 0.03 -14.21 -6.27
CA LEU A 148 1.31 -14.66 -5.72
C LEU A 148 2.06 -15.58 -6.70
N GLU A 149 1.35 -16.54 -7.32
CA GLU A 149 1.91 -17.43 -8.36
C GLU A 149 2.46 -16.61 -9.52
N LYS A 150 1.65 -15.71 -10.07
CA LYS A 150 2.06 -14.82 -11.15
C LYS A 150 3.25 -13.94 -10.77
N MET A 151 3.33 -13.46 -9.52
CA MET A 151 4.51 -12.73 -9.03
C MET A 151 5.77 -13.59 -9.12
N TRP A 152 5.66 -14.84 -8.67
CA TRP A 152 6.77 -15.79 -8.64
C TRP A 152 7.24 -16.17 -10.03
N GLU A 153 6.30 -16.51 -10.93
CA GLU A 153 6.59 -16.77 -12.35
C GLU A 153 7.33 -15.60 -13.01
N ASN A 154 6.86 -14.37 -12.77
CA ASN A 154 7.52 -13.18 -13.31
C ASN A 154 8.92 -13.00 -12.72
N ALA A 155 9.11 -13.31 -11.44
CA ALA A 155 10.39 -13.21 -10.77
C ALA A 155 11.40 -14.21 -11.32
N GLU A 156 10.99 -15.46 -11.52
CA GLU A 156 11.82 -16.52 -12.13
C GLU A 156 12.16 -16.23 -13.59
N ALA A 157 11.19 -15.70 -14.36
CA ALA A 157 11.43 -15.29 -15.73
C ALA A 157 12.34 -14.06 -15.85
N ASN A 158 12.45 -13.25 -14.79
CA ASN A 158 13.16 -11.97 -14.81
C ASN A 158 14.11 -11.80 -13.62
N LEU A 159 14.98 -12.80 -13.38
CA LEU A 159 15.97 -12.83 -12.27
C LEU A 159 16.89 -11.60 -12.16
N GLN A 160 16.94 -10.76 -13.18
CA GLN A 160 17.70 -9.51 -13.20
C GLN A 160 17.12 -8.40 -12.32
N TYR A 161 15.84 -8.47 -11.92
CA TYR A 161 15.27 -7.48 -11.02
C TYR A 161 15.45 -7.90 -9.56
N SER A 162 15.79 -6.92 -8.73
CA SER A 162 15.99 -7.14 -7.29
C SER A 162 14.70 -7.17 -6.48
N HIS A 163 13.54 -6.84 -7.09
CA HIS A 163 12.29 -6.69 -6.35
C HIS A 163 11.03 -6.94 -7.22
N PHE A 164 10.06 -7.67 -6.68
CA PHE A 164 8.77 -8.00 -7.30
C PHE A 164 7.62 -7.87 -6.30
N THR A 165 6.41 -7.58 -6.79
CA THR A 165 5.19 -7.47 -5.98
C THR A 165 4.01 -8.16 -6.68
N SER A 166 3.10 -8.76 -5.90
CA SER A 166 1.97 -9.55 -6.45
C SER A 166 0.84 -8.71 -7.05
N VAL A 167 0.78 -7.44 -6.67
CA VAL A 167 0.14 -6.39 -7.47
C VAL A 167 1.19 -5.35 -7.79
N SER A 168 1.30 -4.98 -9.06
CA SER A 168 1.82 -3.66 -9.40
C SER A 168 0.79 -2.70 -8.84
N PHE A 169 1.02 -2.13 -7.65
CA PHE A 169 0.03 -1.34 -6.91
C PHE A 169 -0.72 -0.39 -7.84
N GLU A 170 -1.93 -0.76 -8.26
CA GLU A 170 -2.70 0.06 -9.19
C GLU A 170 -2.96 1.41 -8.50
N GLY A 171 -2.43 2.48 -9.10
CA GLY A 171 -2.50 3.84 -8.56
C GLY A 171 -1.36 4.27 -7.64
N VAL A 172 -0.31 3.46 -7.43
CA VAL A 172 0.92 3.88 -6.73
C VAL A 172 2.15 3.47 -7.55
N SER A 173 2.84 4.46 -8.12
CA SER A 173 4.14 4.24 -8.77
C SER A 173 5.19 4.00 -7.70
N TYR A 174 5.66 2.76 -7.59
CA TYR A 174 7.06 2.51 -7.25
C TYR A 174 7.73 2.08 -8.54
N LEU A 175 8.79 2.77 -8.92
CA LEU A 175 9.63 2.29 -10.01
C LEU A 175 10.21 0.95 -9.57
N PRO A 176 10.02 -0.15 -10.32
CA PRO A 176 11.02 -1.21 -10.27
C PRO A 176 12.28 -0.56 -10.80
N ASP A 177 13.28 -0.36 -9.94
CA ASP A 177 14.57 0.16 -10.34
C ASP A 177 15.24 -0.88 -11.26
N SER A 178 14.85 -0.90 -12.53
CA SER A 178 15.78 -1.29 -13.58
C SER A 178 16.84 -0.20 -13.63
N GLU A 179 18.12 -0.56 -13.65
CA GLU A 179 19.24 0.37 -13.81
C GLU A 179 19.03 1.38 -14.96
N LYS A 180 18.24 1.00 -15.98
CA LYS A 180 17.81 1.85 -17.10
C LYS A 180 17.04 3.11 -16.66
N ALA A 181 16.22 3.04 -15.63
CA ALA A 181 15.49 4.19 -15.10
C ALA A 181 16.38 5.16 -14.30
N ILE A 182 17.54 4.70 -13.81
CA ILE A 182 18.46 5.45 -12.94
C ILE A 182 19.62 6.07 -13.73
N PHE A 183 20.14 5.42 -14.78
CA PHE A 183 21.39 5.82 -15.44
C PHE A 183 21.23 6.44 -16.84
N ASP A 184 20.09 6.28 -17.53
CA ASP A 184 19.85 6.96 -18.82
C ASP A 184 19.27 8.38 -18.62
N LYS A 185 20.17 9.33 -18.32
CA LYS A 185 19.87 10.78 -18.18
C LYS A 185 19.49 11.48 -19.50
N LYS A 186 18.98 10.79 -20.51
CA LYS A 186 18.57 11.41 -21.79
C LYS A 186 17.08 11.71 -21.91
N ASP A 187 16.23 11.16 -21.04
CA ASP A 187 14.77 11.40 -21.07
C ASP A 187 14.22 12.05 -19.79
N SER A 188 14.95 13.03 -19.25
CA SER A 188 14.55 13.86 -18.09
C SER A 188 13.35 14.80 -18.33
N ASN A 189 12.57 14.56 -19.40
CA ASN A 189 11.29 15.23 -19.66
C ASN A 189 10.08 14.29 -19.57
N ALA A 190 10.24 13.02 -19.16
CA ALA A 190 9.12 12.18 -18.80
C ALA A 190 8.49 12.67 -17.48
N ARG A 191 7.63 13.68 -17.59
CA ARG A 191 6.66 14.06 -16.54
C ARG A 191 6.04 12.78 -15.97
N GLN A 192 6.04 12.68 -14.65
CA GLN A 192 5.15 11.80 -13.91
C GLN A 192 3.71 12.14 -14.31
N THR A 193 3.16 11.36 -15.24
CA THR A 193 1.74 11.35 -15.54
C THR A 193 1.12 10.10 -14.94
N PRO A 194 0.03 10.21 -14.17
CA PRO A 194 -0.77 9.04 -13.83
C PRO A 194 -1.37 8.49 -15.14
N VAL A 195 -1.22 7.18 -15.38
CA VAL A 195 -1.81 6.51 -16.54
C VAL A 195 -2.79 5.46 -16.04
N GLY A 196 -4.08 5.63 -16.35
CA GLY A 196 -5.10 4.63 -16.02
C GLY A 196 -6.52 5.12 -15.74
N MET A 197 -6.95 6.30 -16.20
CA MET A 197 -8.38 6.49 -16.54
C MET A 197 -8.53 6.35 -18.05
N PRO A 198 -9.62 5.74 -18.56
CA PRO A 198 -9.88 5.71 -19.99
C PRO A 198 -9.94 7.16 -20.50
N LYS A 199 -9.17 7.44 -21.56
CA LYS A 199 -9.16 8.73 -22.24
C LYS A 199 -10.55 9.05 -22.79
N LYS A 200 -11.37 9.75 -22.01
CA LYS A 200 -12.37 10.67 -22.55
C LYS A 200 -11.75 12.06 -22.61
N LYS A 201 -11.57 12.52 -23.84
CA LYS A 201 -11.23 13.87 -24.34
C LYS A 201 -10.99 14.94 -23.27
N GLN A 202 -9.74 15.37 -23.22
CA GLN A 202 -9.33 16.68 -22.78
C GLN A 202 -9.96 17.74 -23.71
N GLN A 203 -11.20 18.17 -23.43
CA GLN A 203 -11.77 19.36 -24.05
C GLN A 203 -12.98 19.92 -23.27
N GLU A 204 -12.86 20.24 -21.97
CA GLU A 204 -13.99 20.90 -21.30
C GLU A 204 -13.69 21.95 -20.22
N ASN A 205 -12.45 22.11 -19.76
CA ASN A 205 -12.13 23.19 -18.80
C ASN A 205 -11.90 24.58 -19.45
N GLY A 206 -11.85 24.65 -20.78
CA GLY A 206 -11.82 25.93 -21.52
C GLY A 206 -13.20 26.52 -21.82
N ARG A 207 -14.28 25.73 -21.70
CA ARG A 207 -15.66 26.17 -21.98
C ARG A 207 -16.35 26.70 -20.72
N VAL A 208 -16.17 26.06 -19.57
CA VAL A 208 -16.81 26.52 -18.31
C VAL A 208 -16.29 27.88 -17.89
N LYS A 209 -14.98 28.15 -18.01
CA LYS A 209 -14.40 29.48 -17.75
C LYS A 209 -14.91 30.53 -18.75
N LYS A 210 -14.99 30.20 -20.05
CA LYS A 210 -15.55 31.11 -21.08
C LYS A 210 -17.05 31.37 -20.94
N VAL A 211 -17.82 30.41 -20.41
CA VAL A 211 -19.26 30.59 -20.13
C VAL A 211 -19.44 31.43 -18.87
N TYR A 212 -18.65 31.22 -17.82
CA TYR A 212 -18.67 32.06 -16.62
C TYR A 212 -18.29 33.52 -16.94
N ASP A 213 -17.22 33.73 -17.72
CA ASP A 213 -16.80 35.08 -18.12
C ASP A 213 -17.85 35.77 -19.01
N LYS A 214 -18.54 35.02 -19.90
CA LYS A 214 -19.65 35.57 -20.69
C LYS A 214 -20.88 35.91 -19.86
N ILE A 215 -21.25 35.08 -18.88
CA ILE A 215 -22.39 35.35 -18.00
C ILE A 215 -22.12 36.57 -17.13
N ILE A 216 -20.92 36.68 -16.55
CA ILE A 216 -20.51 37.85 -15.76
C ILE A 216 -20.53 39.12 -16.63
N PHE A 217 -20.04 39.05 -17.87
CA PHE A 217 -20.07 40.19 -18.79
C PHE A 217 -21.50 40.62 -19.17
N ILE A 218 -22.42 39.67 -19.40
CA ILE A 218 -23.82 39.97 -19.71
C ILE A 218 -24.51 40.61 -18.50
N ILE A 219 -24.28 40.10 -17.29
CA ILE A 219 -24.83 40.67 -16.05
C ILE A 219 -24.32 42.11 -15.86
N PHE A 220 -23.04 42.36 -16.13
CA PHE A 220 -22.45 43.69 -16.03
C PHE A 220 -23.06 44.68 -17.02
N ILE A 221 -23.30 44.27 -18.28
CA ILE A 221 -23.97 45.13 -19.28
C ILE A 221 -25.41 45.44 -18.87
N ILE A 222 -26.18 44.45 -18.39
CA ILE A 222 -27.55 44.69 -17.92
C ILE A 222 -27.55 45.70 -16.78
N PHE A 223 -26.60 45.60 -15.85
CA PHE A 223 -26.48 46.53 -14.72
C PHE A 223 -26.21 47.97 -15.18
N ILE A 224 -25.33 48.16 -16.17
CA ILE A 224 -25.06 49.48 -16.76
C ILE A 224 -26.30 50.05 -17.43
N ILE A 225 -27.02 49.25 -18.23
CA ILE A 225 -28.24 49.70 -18.90
C ILE A 225 -29.31 50.09 -17.88
N LEU A 226 -29.49 49.30 -16.82
CA LEU A 226 -30.44 49.60 -15.76
C LEU A 226 -30.10 50.93 -15.05
N MET A 227 -28.82 51.15 -14.75
CA MET A 227 -28.33 52.40 -14.18
C MET A 227 -28.61 53.60 -15.10
N LEU A 228 -28.36 53.46 -16.41
CA LEU A 228 -28.65 54.52 -17.37
C LEU A 228 -30.15 54.83 -17.49
N VAL A 229 -31.02 53.81 -17.41
CA VAL A 229 -32.47 54.00 -17.39
C VAL A 229 -32.92 54.72 -16.12
N ILE A 230 -32.39 54.33 -14.95
CA ILE A 230 -32.70 55.00 -13.68
C ILE A 230 -32.27 56.47 -13.71
N VAL A 231 -31.04 56.75 -14.17
CA VAL A 231 -30.55 58.13 -14.31
C VAL A 231 -31.44 58.93 -15.26
N LYS A 232 -31.87 58.34 -16.38
CA LYS A 232 -32.75 59.01 -17.34
C LYS A 232 -34.15 59.27 -16.78
N ILE A 233 -34.69 58.37 -15.96
CA ILE A 233 -35.98 58.58 -15.26
C ILE A 233 -35.82 59.68 -14.20
N MET A 234 -34.69 59.76 -13.51
CA MET A 234 -34.45 60.81 -12.51
C MET A 234 -34.22 62.20 -13.13
N GLN A 235 -33.88 62.26 -14.42
CA GLN A 235 -33.67 63.51 -15.16
C GLN A 235 -34.90 63.95 -15.98
N SER A 236 -35.96 63.13 -16.03
CA SER A 236 -37.24 63.43 -16.67
C SER A 236 -38.30 63.83 -15.64
#